data_AF-A0AAW8E548-F1
#
_entry.id   AF-A0AAW8E548-F1
#
_cell.length_a   1.000
_cell.length_b   1.000
_cell.length_c   1.000
_cell.angle_alpha   90.00
_cell.angle_beta   90.00
_cell.angle_gamma   90.00
#
_symmetry.space_group_name_H-M   'P 1'
#
loop_
_entity.id
_entity.type
_entity.pdbx_description
1 polymer ?
#
loop_
_entity_poly.entity_id
_entity_poly.type
_entity_poly.pdbx_seq_one_letter_code
_entity_poly.pdbx_strand_id
1 'polypeptide(L)'
;MDKANRRLEAFGRRIHARRKSLRISATTAAEAAGMSRMTLHRIERGEPSVTMGAYMNALAALGLDVEVTAPIEGIAKETATPASSPMPTKTVRVGNFAQLRRLAWQLPADAELTPEEAWGTYERNWRHADPSALEDNERQLLAELARLLGRKPLDV
;
A
#
# COMPACT_ATOMS: atom_id res chain seq x y z
N MET A 1 -11.52 13.46 -16.65
CA MET A 1 -11.15 12.06 -17.00
C MET A 1 -11.61 11.14 -15.89
N ASP A 2 -12.20 10.01 -16.25
CA ASP A 2 -12.70 8.99 -15.33
C ASP A 2 -11.57 8.41 -14.43
N LYS A 3 -11.90 8.08 -13.17
CA LYS A 3 -10.96 7.52 -12.18
C LYS A 3 -10.38 6.20 -12.67
N ALA A 4 -11.18 5.38 -13.37
CA ALA A 4 -10.72 4.13 -13.95
C ALA A 4 -9.69 4.36 -15.06
N ASN A 5 -9.94 5.31 -15.97
CA ASN A 5 -8.98 5.66 -17.03
C ASN A 5 -7.64 6.14 -16.48
N ARG A 6 -7.64 7.00 -15.44
CA ARG A 6 -6.38 7.44 -14.80
C ARG A 6 -5.59 6.28 -14.17
N ARG A 7 -6.29 5.32 -13.57
CA ARG A 7 -5.66 4.11 -13.03
C ARG A 7 -5.07 3.25 -14.14
N LEU A 8 -5.75 3.14 -15.28
CA LEU A 8 -5.25 2.37 -16.42
C LEU A 8 -4.04 3.03 -17.07
N GLU A 9 -4.04 4.36 -17.22
CA GLU A 9 -2.86 5.11 -17.68
C GLU A 9 -1.65 4.92 -16.74
N ALA A 10 -1.89 4.97 -15.42
CA ALA A 10 -0.84 4.72 -14.43
C ALA A 10 -0.33 3.27 -14.51
N PHE A 11 -1.21 2.31 -14.76
CA PHE A 11 -0.86 0.91 -14.97
C PHE A 11 0.02 0.74 -16.22
N GLY A 12 -0.39 1.30 -17.36
CA GLY A 12 0.39 1.30 -18.60
C GLY A 12 1.78 1.91 -18.43
N ARG A 13 1.89 3.05 -17.74
CA ARG A 13 3.18 3.69 -17.44
C ARG A 13 4.12 2.80 -16.63
N ARG A 14 3.59 2.03 -15.66
CA ARG A 14 4.38 1.07 -14.87
C ARG A 14 4.92 -0.07 -15.74
N ILE A 15 4.10 -0.59 -16.66
CA ILE A 15 4.51 -1.61 -17.64
C ILE A 15 5.63 -1.06 -18.54
N HIS A 16 5.45 0.15 -19.09
CA HIS A 16 6.48 0.81 -19.91
C HIS A 16 7.80 1.00 -19.16
N ALA A 17 7.73 1.49 -17.92
CA ALA A 17 8.89 1.72 -17.07
C ALA A 17 9.64 0.42 -16.79
N ARG A 18 8.92 -0.67 -16.49
CA ARG A 18 9.53 -2.00 -16.33
C ARG A 18 10.27 -2.43 -17.58
N ARG A 19 9.66 -2.36 -18.76
CA ARG A 19 10.32 -2.72 -20.02
C ARG A 19 11.59 -1.90 -20.25
N LYS A 20 11.54 -0.58 -20.01
CA LYS A 20 12.70 0.30 -20.12
C LYS A 20 13.81 -0.05 -19.13
N SER A 21 13.47 -0.43 -17.89
CA SER A 21 14.44 -0.88 -16.89
C SER A 21 15.18 -2.16 -17.31
N LEU A 22 14.50 -3.04 -18.05
CA LEU A 22 15.09 -4.24 -18.65
C LEU A 22 15.86 -3.96 -19.95
N ARG A 23 15.85 -2.72 -20.45
CA ARG A 23 16.44 -2.30 -21.73
C ARG A 23 15.90 -3.08 -22.95
N ILE A 24 14.67 -3.59 -22.87
CA ILE A 24 14.03 -4.35 -23.95
C ILE A 24 13.30 -3.40 -24.91
N SER A 25 13.45 -3.66 -26.22
CA SER A 25 12.74 -2.89 -27.25
C SER A 25 11.24 -3.17 -27.20
N ALA A 26 10.41 -2.22 -27.65
CA ALA A 26 8.96 -2.45 -27.73
C ALA A 26 8.62 -3.60 -28.69
N THR A 27 9.39 -3.78 -29.77
CA THR A 27 9.19 -4.87 -30.73
C THR A 27 9.46 -6.23 -30.08
N THR A 28 10.60 -6.38 -29.42
CA THR A 28 10.98 -7.63 -28.74
C THR A 28 10.02 -7.99 -27.62
N ALA A 29 9.56 -7.01 -26.83
CA ALA A 29 8.57 -7.27 -25.78
C ALA A 29 7.20 -7.67 -26.35
N ALA A 30 6.79 -7.07 -27.48
CA ALA A 30 5.54 -7.41 -28.14
C ALA A 30 5.57 -8.83 -28.72
N GLU A 31 6.69 -9.21 -29.35
CA GLU A 31 6.93 -10.57 -29.84
C GLU A 31 6.87 -11.60 -28.70
N ALA A 32 7.58 -11.34 -27.60
CA ALA A 32 7.55 -12.21 -26.41
C ALA A 32 6.16 -12.33 -25.79
N ALA A 33 5.34 -11.28 -25.88
CA ALA A 33 3.96 -11.26 -25.41
C ALA A 33 2.94 -11.79 -26.45
N GLY A 34 3.39 -12.26 -27.62
CA GLY A 34 2.52 -12.80 -28.68
C GLY A 34 1.57 -11.76 -29.28
N MET A 35 1.98 -10.50 -29.40
CA MET A 35 1.13 -9.41 -29.89
C MET A 35 1.87 -8.44 -30.84
N SER A 36 1.12 -7.56 -31.49
CA SER A 36 1.71 -6.51 -32.33
C SER A 36 2.37 -5.41 -31.46
N ARG A 37 3.42 -4.77 -32.00
CA ARG A 37 4.02 -3.57 -31.38
C ARG A 37 2.99 -2.46 -31.11
N MET A 38 1.99 -2.33 -31.98
CA MET A 38 0.90 -1.36 -31.81
C MET A 38 0.06 -1.70 -30.57
N THR A 39 -0.29 -2.97 -30.37
CA THR A 39 -1.01 -3.43 -29.18
C THR A 39 -0.23 -3.14 -27.91
N LEU A 40 1.07 -3.46 -27.89
CA LEU A 40 1.93 -3.13 -26.74
C LEU A 40 1.98 -1.62 -26.48
N HIS A 41 2.04 -0.79 -27.52
CA HIS A 41 2.03 0.66 -27.36
C HIS A 41 0.74 1.17 -26.70
N ARG A 42 -0.42 0.62 -27.09
CA ARG A 42 -1.73 0.94 -26.50
C ARG A 42 -1.81 0.49 -25.03
N ILE A 43 -1.25 -0.67 -24.71
CA ILE A 43 -1.11 -1.18 -23.33
C ILE A 43 -0.27 -0.22 -22.48
N GLU A 44 0.89 0.20 -22.98
CA GLU A 44 1.80 1.12 -22.27
C GLU A 44 1.20 2.51 -22.05
N ARG A 45 0.19 2.89 -22.86
CA ARG A 45 -0.61 4.10 -22.68
C ARG A 45 -1.82 3.91 -21.77
N GLY A 46 -2.14 2.68 -21.38
CA GLY A 46 -3.29 2.37 -20.56
C GLY A 46 -4.62 2.57 -21.30
N GLU A 47 -4.71 2.15 -22.57
CA GLU A 47 -5.95 2.28 -23.32
C GLU A 47 -7.04 1.30 -22.84
N PRO A 48 -8.26 1.77 -22.54
CA PRO A 48 -9.35 0.93 -22.01
C PRO A 48 -9.88 -0.14 -22.96
N SER A 49 -9.75 0.04 -24.27
CA SER A 49 -10.27 -0.90 -25.27
C SER A 49 -9.33 -2.08 -25.55
N VAL A 50 -8.17 -2.14 -24.89
CA VAL A 50 -7.30 -3.32 -24.97
C VAL A 50 -7.80 -4.38 -23.98
N THR A 51 -7.85 -5.64 -24.43
CA THR A 51 -8.37 -6.75 -23.62
C THR A 51 -7.48 -7.01 -22.40
N MET A 52 -8.09 -7.44 -21.28
CA MET A 52 -7.34 -7.80 -20.08
C MET A 52 -6.32 -8.91 -20.36
N GLY A 53 -6.66 -9.91 -21.20
CA GLY A 53 -5.73 -10.96 -21.61
C GLY A 53 -4.47 -10.43 -22.29
N ALA A 54 -4.57 -9.39 -23.11
CA ALA A 54 -3.40 -8.76 -23.73
C ALA A 54 -2.52 -8.03 -22.68
N TYR A 55 -3.13 -7.37 -21.69
CA TYR A 55 -2.37 -6.84 -20.55
C TYR A 55 -1.62 -7.96 -19.80
N MET A 56 -2.29 -9.09 -19.51
CA MET A 56 -1.66 -10.22 -18.82
C MET A 56 -0.46 -10.79 -19.58
N ASN A 57 -0.58 -10.96 -20.90
CA ASN A 57 0.53 -11.43 -21.72
C ASN A 57 1.74 -10.48 -21.68
N ALA A 58 1.49 -9.16 -21.71
CA ALA A 58 2.56 -8.16 -21.61
C ALA A 58 3.25 -8.17 -20.23
N LEU A 59 2.48 -8.36 -19.16
CA LEU A 59 3.03 -8.49 -17.80
C LEU A 59 3.91 -9.74 -17.68
N ALA A 60 3.40 -10.89 -18.13
CA ALA A 60 4.12 -12.16 -18.13
C ALA A 60 5.45 -12.04 -18.89
N ALA A 61 5.44 -11.46 -20.09
CA ALA A 61 6.64 -11.23 -20.90
C ALA A 61 7.68 -10.32 -20.23
N LEU A 62 7.26 -9.45 -19.30
CA LEU A 62 8.14 -8.53 -18.57
C LEU A 62 8.46 -8.99 -17.13
N GLY A 63 8.01 -10.20 -16.77
CA GLY A 63 8.16 -10.75 -15.42
C GLY A 63 7.47 -9.89 -14.36
N LEU A 64 6.28 -9.39 -14.67
CA LEU A 64 5.41 -8.66 -13.75
C LEU A 64 4.21 -9.53 -13.38
N ASP A 65 3.71 -9.34 -12.17
CA ASP A 65 2.46 -9.93 -11.68
C ASP A 65 1.44 -8.83 -11.35
N VAL A 66 0.17 -9.20 -11.24
CA VAL A 66 -0.93 -8.31 -10.88
C VAL A 66 -1.81 -8.94 -9.82
N GLU A 67 -2.02 -8.19 -8.74
CA GLU A 67 -2.83 -8.60 -7.61
C GLU A 67 -4.00 -7.63 -7.43
N VAL A 68 -5.19 -8.17 -7.14
CA VAL A 68 -6.36 -7.38 -6.77
C VAL A 68 -6.38 -7.25 -5.26
N THR A 69 -6.22 -6.02 -4.78
CA THR A 69 -6.24 -5.70 -3.34
C THR A 69 -7.54 -5.02 -2.96
N ALA A 70 -7.91 -5.13 -1.68
CA ALA A 70 -9.03 -4.37 -1.14
C ALA A 70 -8.82 -2.86 -1.38
N PRO A 71 -9.89 -2.08 -1.61
CA PRO A 71 -9.77 -0.64 -1.79
C PRO A 71 -8.99 -0.02 -0.63
N ILE A 72 -7.96 0.77 -0.94
CA ILE A 72 -7.30 1.63 0.04
C ILE A 72 -8.34 2.68 0.46
N GLU A 73 -9.04 2.44 1.57
CA GLU A 73 -9.79 3.48 2.26
C GLU A 73 -8.78 4.54 2.74
N GLY A 74 -8.89 5.78 2.23
CA GLY A 74 -8.12 6.91 2.77
C GLY A 74 -7.14 7.65 1.85
N ILE A 75 -7.23 7.58 0.52
CA ILE A 75 -6.43 8.49 -0.34
C ILE A 75 -7.07 9.88 -0.49
N ALA A 76 -6.98 10.70 0.57
CA ALA A 76 -6.99 12.15 0.44
C ALA A 76 -5.54 12.66 0.49
N LYS A 77 -5.13 13.34 -0.60
CA LYS A 77 -3.88 14.07 -0.84
C LYS A 77 -2.59 13.28 -1.12
N GLU A 78 -2.35 13.13 -2.41
CA GLU A 78 -1.00 13.18 -3.00
C GLU A 78 -0.33 14.53 -2.65
N THR A 79 0.79 14.47 -1.94
CA THR A 79 1.99 15.25 -2.27
C THR A 79 3.22 14.43 -1.88
N ALA A 80 4.13 14.29 -2.86
CA ALA A 80 5.50 13.77 -2.79
C ALA A 80 5.70 12.25 -2.98
N THR A 81 6.19 11.92 -4.18
CA THR A 81 7.05 10.76 -4.51
C THR A 81 8.52 11.16 -4.25
N PRO A 82 9.53 10.26 -4.10
CA PRO A 82 9.54 8.81 -3.90
C PRO A 82 10.36 8.35 -2.66
N ALA A 83 9.93 7.27 -2.01
CA ALA A 83 10.86 6.27 -1.50
C ALA A 83 10.12 4.94 -1.35
N SER A 84 10.80 3.85 -1.73
CA SER A 84 10.42 2.45 -1.71
C SER A 84 9.26 2.03 -0.78
N SER A 85 8.34 1.24 -1.32
CA SER A 85 7.71 0.16 -0.54
C SER A 85 8.57 -1.11 -0.68
N PRO A 86 8.61 -2.05 0.30
CA PRO A 86 7.49 -2.38 1.20
C PRO A 86 7.86 -2.63 2.69
N MET A 87 6.87 -2.42 3.57
CA MET A 87 6.61 -3.03 4.90
C MET A 87 6.12 -1.95 5.89
N PRO A 88 4.90 -2.03 6.46
CA PRO A 88 4.53 -1.23 7.61
C PRO A 88 5.11 -1.90 8.87
N THR A 89 6.41 -1.73 9.12
CA THR A 89 7.06 -2.29 10.32
C THR A 89 7.98 -1.32 11.04
N LYS A 90 7.82 0.00 10.84
CA LYS A 90 8.66 0.94 11.61
C LYS A 90 7.94 1.96 12.47
N THR A 91 6.75 2.44 12.12
CA THR A 91 6.22 3.59 12.87
C THR A 91 4.70 3.72 12.92
N VAL A 92 4.19 3.90 14.14
CA VAL A 92 2.81 4.18 14.53
C VAL A 92 2.74 5.65 14.95
N ARG A 93 1.92 6.45 14.26
CA ARG A 93 1.75 7.87 14.61
C ARG A 93 0.76 8.03 15.76
N VAL A 94 1.19 8.71 16.83
CA VAL A 94 0.42 8.87 18.07
C VAL A 94 -0.92 9.59 17.83
N GLY A 95 -0.93 10.65 17.01
CA GLY A 95 -2.12 11.45 16.76
C GLY A 95 -3.21 10.77 15.92
N ASN A 96 -2.92 9.61 15.33
CA ASN A 96 -3.91 8.86 14.54
C ASN A 96 -4.83 7.99 15.40
N PHE A 97 -4.52 7.85 16.69
CA PHE A 97 -5.21 6.93 17.60
C PHE A 97 -5.56 7.68 18.89
N ALA A 98 -6.85 7.81 19.18
CA ALA A 98 -7.34 8.64 20.27
C ALA A 98 -6.89 8.15 21.65
N GLN A 99 -6.92 6.83 21.91
CA GLN A 99 -6.42 6.28 23.17
C GLN A 99 -4.89 6.30 23.20
N LEU A 100 -4.18 5.96 22.13
CA LEU A 100 -2.71 6.08 22.11
C LEU A 100 -2.27 7.51 22.44
N ARG A 101 -2.93 8.53 21.88
CA ARG A 101 -2.64 9.94 22.16
C ARG A 101 -2.88 10.31 23.61
N ARG A 102 -3.93 9.76 24.22
CA ARG A 102 -4.28 9.97 25.63
C ARG A 102 -3.26 9.30 26.55
N LEU A 103 -2.84 8.07 26.23
CA LEU A 103 -1.87 7.30 27.00
C LEU A 103 -0.43 7.85 26.84
N ALA A 104 -0.08 8.29 25.63
CA ALA A 104 1.19 8.90 25.27
C ALA A 104 1.19 10.43 25.47
N TRP A 105 0.65 10.92 26.59
CA TRP A 105 0.48 12.36 26.83
C TRP A 105 1.80 13.17 26.80
N GLN A 106 2.94 12.50 27.04
CA GLN A 106 4.28 13.10 27.00
C GLN A 106 4.80 13.34 25.57
N LEU A 107 4.17 12.73 24.57
CA LEU A 107 4.59 12.80 23.17
C LEU A 107 3.67 13.73 22.36
N PRO A 108 4.23 14.48 21.40
CA PRO A 108 3.42 15.30 20.50
C PRO A 108 2.59 14.41 19.55
N ALA A 109 1.55 14.97 18.95
CA ALA A 109 0.61 14.20 18.13
C ALA A 109 1.23 13.67 16.81
N ASP A 110 2.27 14.33 16.32
CA ASP A 110 3.05 13.89 15.17
C ASP A 110 4.17 12.90 15.53
N ALA A 111 4.30 12.56 16.83
CA ALA A 111 5.27 11.56 17.27
C ALA A 111 5.01 10.22 16.61
N GLU A 112 6.11 9.58 16.25
CA GLU A 112 6.18 8.35 15.51
C GLU A 112 6.84 7.31 16.42
N LEU A 113 6.09 6.27 16.79
CA LEU A 113 6.50 5.22 17.71
C LEU A 113 6.77 3.90 16.98
N THR A 114 7.81 3.15 17.35
CA THR A 114 7.94 1.78 16.84
C THR A 114 6.79 0.88 17.32
N PRO A 115 6.55 -0.28 16.66
CA PRO A 115 5.57 -1.24 17.15
C PRO A 115 5.78 -1.63 18.62
N GLU A 116 7.04 -1.78 19.06
CA GLU A 116 7.39 -2.09 20.45
C GLU A 116 7.07 -0.91 21.40
N GLU A 117 7.37 0.32 20.98
CA GLU A 117 7.10 1.52 21.79
C GLU A 117 5.60 1.80 21.91
N ALA A 118 4.85 1.62 20.81
CA ALA A 118 3.40 1.75 20.81
C ALA A 118 2.76 0.70 21.72
N TRP A 119 3.15 -0.58 21.56
CA TRP A 119 2.67 -1.67 22.42
C TRP A 119 3.03 -1.43 23.89
N GLY A 120 4.28 -1.06 24.18
CA GLY A 120 4.72 -0.76 25.55
C GLY A 120 3.99 0.43 26.18
N THR A 121 3.54 1.39 25.37
CA THR A 121 2.71 2.51 25.82
C THR A 121 1.31 2.06 26.21
N TYR A 122 0.70 1.16 25.42
CA TYR A 122 -0.57 0.54 25.79
C TYR A 122 -0.45 -0.35 27.03
N GLU A 123 0.56 -1.21 27.09
CA GLU A 123 0.76 -2.15 28.20
C GLU A 123 0.97 -1.43 29.53
N ARG A 124 1.86 -0.42 29.57
CA ARG A 124 2.17 0.33 30.81
C ARG A 124 1.00 1.16 31.30
N ASN A 125 0.22 1.73 30.39
CA ASN A 125 -0.85 2.67 30.72
C ASN A 125 -2.25 2.06 30.60
N TRP A 126 -2.36 0.73 30.43
CA TRP A 126 -3.63 0.04 30.20
C TRP A 126 -4.70 0.35 31.25
N ARG A 127 -4.29 0.55 32.50
CA ARG A 127 -5.19 0.94 33.62
C ARG A 127 -5.88 2.29 33.44
N HIS A 128 -5.37 3.13 32.54
CA HIS A 128 -5.90 4.44 32.18
C HIS A 128 -6.53 4.45 30.78
N ALA A 129 -6.46 3.33 30.06
CA ALA A 129 -7.18 3.13 28.81
C ALA A 129 -8.67 2.95 29.12
N ASP A 130 -9.52 3.50 28.26
CA ASP A 130 -10.96 3.25 28.32
C ASP A 130 -11.33 2.29 27.19
N PRO A 131 -11.58 1.00 27.48
CA PRO A 131 -11.89 0.02 26.45
C PRO A 131 -13.17 0.34 25.67
N SER A 132 -14.11 1.08 26.28
CA SER A 132 -15.36 1.47 25.65
C SER A 132 -15.19 2.59 24.61
N ALA A 133 -14.09 3.33 24.70
CA ALA A 133 -13.73 4.42 23.79
C ALA A 133 -12.61 4.04 22.80
N LEU A 134 -12.30 2.74 22.68
CA LEU A 134 -11.46 2.21 21.60
C LEU A 134 -12.24 2.29 20.28
N GLU A 135 -11.67 2.94 19.28
CA GLU A 135 -12.20 2.94 17.92
C GLU A 135 -11.84 1.62 17.19
N ASP A 136 -12.55 1.28 16.10
CA ASP A 136 -12.30 0.05 15.33
C ASP A 136 -10.87 -0.01 14.75
N ASN A 137 -10.34 1.13 14.33
CA ASN A 137 -8.96 1.29 13.83
C ASN A 137 -7.91 0.95 14.91
N GLU A 138 -8.20 1.25 16.17
CA GLU A 138 -7.32 1.10 17.32
C GLU A 138 -7.34 -0.35 17.82
N ARG A 139 -8.53 -0.98 17.79
CA ARG A 139 -8.66 -2.44 17.97
C ARG A 139 -7.84 -3.21 16.95
N GLN A 140 -7.91 -2.82 15.68
CA GLN A 140 -7.13 -3.43 14.61
C GLN A 140 -5.62 -3.22 14.81
N LEU A 141 -5.20 -2.01 15.22
CA LEU A 141 -3.80 -1.73 15.56
C LEU A 141 -3.31 -2.65 16.69
N LEU A 142 -4.08 -2.79 17.78
CA LEU A 142 -3.71 -3.66 18.90
C LEU A 142 -3.61 -5.13 18.48
N ALA A 143 -4.53 -5.62 17.65
CA ALA A 143 -4.49 -6.98 17.12
C ALA A 143 -3.26 -7.22 16.24
N GLU A 144 -2.90 -6.27 15.37
CA GLU A 144 -1.70 -6.35 14.54
C GLU A 144 -0.42 -6.25 15.36
N LEU A 145 -0.34 -5.34 16.34
CA LEU A 145 0.82 -5.24 17.23
C LEU A 145 1.02 -6.52 18.04
N ALA A 146 -0.06 -7.11 18.57
CA ALA A 146 0.00 -8.39 19.28
C ALA A 146 0.52 -9.51 18.36
N ARG A 147 0.00 -9.60 17.13
CA ARG A 147 0.41 -10.59 16.14
C ARG A 147 1.87 -10.42 15.73
N LEU A 148 2.31 -9.19 15.47
CA LEU A 148 3.68 -8.86 15.06
C LEU A 148 4.70 -9.12 16.16
N LEU A 149 4.37 -8.81 17.41
CA LEU A 149 5.26 -8.96 18.56
C LEU A 149 5.15 -10.33 19.24
N GLY A 150 4.27 -11.23 18.76
CA GLY A 150 4.01 -12.53 19.37
C GLY A 150 3.45 -12.43 20.80
N ARG A 151 2.69 -11.38 21.10
CA ARG A 151 2.10 -11.11 22.42
C ARG A 151 0.63 -11.55 22.45
N LYS A 152 0.10 -11.81 23.65
CA LYS A 152 -1.33 -11.99 23.84
C LYS A 152 -2.03 -10.63 23.64
N PRO A 153 -3.17 -10.56 22.93
CA PRO A 153 -3.96 -9.33 22.86
C PRO A 153 -4.29 -8.82 24.27
N LEU A 154 -4.23 -7.50 24.45
CA LEU A 154 -4.77 -6.87 25.66
C LEU A 154 -6.27 -7.16 25.71
N ASP A 155 -6.82 -7.33 26.91
CA ASP A 155 -8.24 -7.71 27.12
C ASP A 155 -9.15 -6.56 26.64
N VAL A 156 -9.52 -6.61 25.36
CA VAL A 156 -10.45 -5.71 24.69
C VAL A 156 -11.81 -6.39 24.58
#